data_AF-A0A4U7D5C7-F1
#
_entry.id   AF-A0A4U7D5C7-F1
#
_cell.length_a   1.000
_cell.length_b   1.000
_cell.length_c   1.000
_cell.angle_alpha   90.00
_cell.angle_beta   90.00
_cell.angle_gamma   90.00
#
_symmetry.space_group_name_H-M   'P 1'
#
loop_
_entity.id
_entity.type
_entity.pdbx_description
1 polymer ?
#
loop_
_entity_poly.entity_id
_entity_poly.type
_entity_poly.pdbx_seq_one_letter_code
_entity_poly.pdbx_strand_id
1 'polypeptide(L)' 'ADAGVPEDYTFRIIVPPDDLREQIGISVSNGLNEAGYEAEVRRYDWGTFLDSYSTGNEDDYNMYALGWLGGPDPDSYV' A
#
# COMPACT_ATOMS: atom_id res chain seq x y z
N ALA A 1 -13.55 -1.62 18.34
CA ALA A 1 -14.03 -1.01 17.07
C ALA A 1 -15.07 -1.91 16.41
N ASP A 2 -16.09 -1.34 15.76
CA ASP A 2 -17.18 -2.09 15.08
C ASP A 2 -16.68 -3.05 13.98
N ALA A 3 -15.51 -2.75 13.39
CA ALA A 3 -14.87 -3.55 12.35
C ALA A 3 -13.96 -4.69 12.89
N GLY A 4 -13.76 -4.78 14.21
CA GLY A 4 -12.92 -5.83 14.82
C GLY A 4 -11.41 -5.68 14.63
N VAL A 5 -10.93 -4.55 14.08
CA VAL A 5 -9.49 -4.25 13.97
C VAL A 5 -8.95 -3.85 15.36
N PRO A 6 -7.86 -4.48 15.84
CA PRO A 6 -7.20 -4.09 17.09
C PRO A 6 -6.75 -2.62 17.08
N GLU A 7 -6.82 -1.93 18.22
CA GLU A 7 -6.40 -0.53 18.31
C GLU A 7 -4.88 -0.35 18.20
N ASP A 8 -4.11 -1.40 18.49
CA ASP A 8 -2.65 -1.45 18.38
C ASP A 8 -2.18 -2.01 17.02
N TYR A 9 -3.06 -2.07 16.02
CA TYR A 9 -2.71 -2.56 14.70
C TYR A 9 -1.83 -1.53 13.95
N THR A 10 -0.69 -1.99 13.44
CA THR A 10 0.23 -1.18 12.64
C THR A 10 0.11 -1.52 11.16
N PHE A 11 -0.25 -0.52 10.34
CA PHE A 11 -0.31 -0.66 8.88
C PHE A 11 1.04 -0.39 8.23
N ARG A 12 1.37 -1.20 7.23
CA ARG A 12 2.52 -1.01 6.34
C ARG A 12 2.05 -0.79 4.91
N ILE A 13 2.44 0.36 4.37
CA ILE A 13 2.17 0.78 3.00
C ILE A 13 3.47 0.68 2.21
N ILE A 14 3.50 -0.18 1.19
CA ILE A 14 4.66 -0.28 0.29
C ILE A 14 4.46 0.58 -0.96
N VAL A 15 5.52 1.26 -1.40
CA VAL A 15 5.48 2.11 -2.60
C VAL A 15 6.72 1.85 -3.47
N PRO A 16 6.60 1.96 -4.81
CA PRO A 16 7.75 1.87 -5.71
C PRO A 16 8.64 3.13 -5.61
N PRO A 17 9.81 3.17 -6.29
CA PRO A 17 10.80 4.23 -6.10
C PRO A 17 10.46 5.50 -6.90
N ASP A 18 9.24 6.03 -6.75
CA ASP A 18 8.82 7.31 -7.33
C ASP A 18 8.16 8.23 -6.29
N ASP A 19 8.31 9.55 -6.47
CA ASP A 19 7.92 10.56 -5.47
C ASP A 19 6.42 10.75 -5.35
N LEU A 20 5.68 10.60 -6.44
CA LEU A 20 4.23 10.80 -6.42
C LEU A 20 3.54 9.66 -5.66
N ARG A 21 3.95 8.41 -5.89
CA ARG A 21 3.40 7.27 -5.15
C ARG A 21 3.82 7.27 -3.70
N GLU A 22 5.03 7.72 -3.38
CA GLU A 22 5.44 7.95 -2.00
C GLU A 22 4.55 8.98 -1.30
N GLN A 23 4.26 10.11 -1.95
CA GLN A 23 3.35 11.13 -1.41
C GLN A 23 1.92 10.60 -1.20
N ILE A 24 1.42 9.76 -2.11
CA ILE A 24 0.13 9.07 -1.94
C ILE A 24 0.18 8.19 -0.69
N GLY A 25 1.23 7.36 -0.54
CA GLY A 25 1.42 6.53 0.64
C GLY A 25 1.46 7.34 1.94
N ILE A 26 2.18 8.45 1.96
CA ILE A 26 2.27 9.36 3.11
C ILE A 26 0.90 9.96 3.43
N SER A 27 0.14 10.39 2.43
CA SER A 27 -1.20 10.94 2.65
C SER A 27 -2.16 9.91 3.27
N VAL A 28 -2.06 8.64 2.86
CA VAL A 28 -2.85 7.55 3.45
C VAL A 28 -2.38 7.24 4.88
N SER A 29 -1.07 7.17 5.11
CA SER A 29 -0.49 6.97 6.45
C SER A 29 -0.94 8.08 7.42
N ASN A 30 -0.94 9.35 6.99
CA ASN A 30 -1.44 10.46 7.81
C ASN A 30 -2.91 10.28 8.19
N GLY A 31 -3.77 9.86 7.25
CA GLY A 31 -5.18 9.59 7.56
C GLY A 31 -5.38 8.44 8.56
N LEU A 32 -4.56 7.39 8.48
CA LEU A 32 -4.58 6.28 9.44
C LEU A 32 -4.10 6.75 10.84
N ASN A 33 -3.04 7.55 10.88
CA ASN A 33 -2.53 8.17 12.11
C ASN A 33 -3.58 9.08 12.77
N GLU A 34 -4.29 9.89 11.98
CA GLU A 34 -5.41 10.72 12.46
C GLU A 34 -6.59 9.89 12.97
N ALA A 35 -6.81 8.71 12.41
CA ALA A 35 -7.83 7.75 12.85
C ALA A 35 -7.42 6.94 14.10
N GLY A 36 -6.19 7.12 14.61
CA GLY A 36 -5.70 6.48 15.81
C GLY A 36 -4.91 5.19 15.58
N TYR A 37 -4.57 4.85 14.34
CA TYR A 37 -3.72 3.69 14.00
C TYR A 37 -2.27 4.11 13.76
N GLU A 38 -1.32 3.20 13.95
CA GLU A 38 0.05 3.43 13.48
C GLU A 38 0.16 3.03 12.01
N ALA A 39 0.77 3.87 11.17
CA ALA A 39 1.00 3.53 9.76
C ALA A 39 2.38 3.97 9.26
N GLU A 40 3.14 3.05 8.67
CA GLU A 40 4.44 3.32 8.06
C GLU A 40 4.39 3.22 6.52
N VAL A 41 5.16 4.08 5.85
CA VAL A 41 5.40 3.99 4.41
C VAL A 41 6.80 3.44 4.17
N ARG A 42 6.91 2.39 3.35
CA ARG A 42 8.18 1.81 2.94
C ARG A 42 8.34 1.93 1.43
N ARG A 43 9.32 2.73 1.03
CA ARG A 43 9.75 2.82 -0.36
C ARG A 43 10.70 1.67 -0.67
N TYR A 44 10.40 0.93 -1.73
CA TYR A 44 11.24 -0.13 -2.27
C TYR A 44 11.76 0.24 -3.66
N ASP A 45 12.86 -0.39 -4.08
CA ASP A 45 13.22 -0.43 -5.49
C ASP A 45 12.19 -1.28 -6.28
N TRP A 46 12.18 -1.16 -7.61
CA TRP A 46 11.19 -1.84 -8.44
C TRP A 46 11.21 -3.36 -8.32
N GLY A 47 12.39 -3.99 -8.19
CA GLY A 47 12.47 -5.44 -8.07
C GLY A 47 11.85 -5.91 -6.77
N THR A 48 12.30 -5.34 -5.65
CA THR A 48 11.76 -5.63 -4.33
C THR A 48 10.26 -5.33 -4.24
N PHE A 49 9.80 -4.23 -4.83
CA PHE A 49 8.37 -3.89 -4.86
C PHE A 49 7.56 -4.94 -5.62
N LEU A 50 7.98 -5.32 -6.83
CA LEU A 50 7.27 -6.30 -7.67
C LEU A 50 7.25 -7.70 -7.05
N ASP A 51 8.32 -8.10 -6.39
CA ASP A 51 8.36 -9.38 -5.67
C ASP A 51 7.45 -9.33 -4.44
N SER A 52 7.51 -8.24 -3.66
CA SER A 52 6.76 -8.10 -2.41
C SER A 52 5.25 -7.95 -2.62
N TYR A 53 4.78 -7.09 -3.53
CA TYR A 53 3.32 -6.86 -3.67
C TYR A 53 2.57 -8.13 -4.12
N SER A 54 3.26 -9.07 -4.77
CA SER A 54 2.67 -10.32 -5.26
C SER A 54 2.43 -11.38 -4.18
N THR A 55 3.01 -11.22 -2.98
CA THR A 55 2.94 -12.26 -1.93
C THR A 55 1.55 -12.40 -1.34
N GLY A 56 0.81 -11.29 -1.24
CA GLY A 56 -0.50 -11.22 -0.56
C GLY A 56 -0.43 -11.51 0.94
N ASN A 57 0.77 -11.54 1.52
CA ASN A 57 0.97 -11.81 2.94
C ASN A 57 0.85 -10.53 3.76
N GLU A 58 -0.02 -10.55 4.77
CA GLU A 58 -0.26 -9.43 5.69
C GLU A 58 1.01 -9.02 6.45
N ASP A 59 1.89 -9.97 6.77
CA ASP A 59 3.15 -9.69 7.47
C ASP A 59 4.13 -8.87 6.60
N ASP A 60 3.99 -8.94 5.27
CA ASP A 60 4.86 -8.25 4.32
C ASP A 60 4.38 -6.80 4.09
N TYR A 61 3.06 -6.61 3.91
CA TYR A 61 2.42 -5.33 3.69
C TYR A 61 0.90 -5.42 3.93
N ASN A 62 0.24 -4.27 4.14
CA ASN A 62 -1.23 -4.18 4.21
C ASN A 62 -1.81 -3.40 3.04
N MET A 63 -1.02 -2.48 2.46
CA MET A 63 -1.43 -1.65 1.32
C MET A 63 -0.24 -1.44 0.37
N TYR A 64 -0.54 -1.21 -0.91
CA TYR A 64 0.47 -0.81 -1.91
C TYR A 64 -0.07 0.26 -2.85
N ALA A 65 0.81 1.14 -3.33
CA ALA A 65 0.49 2.10 -4.38
C ALA A 65 0.83 1.53 -5.77
N LEU A 66 -0.19 1.10 -6.52
CA LEU A 66 -0.03 0.55 -7.87
C LEU A 66 -0.70 1.46 -8.92
N GLY A 67 -0.38 1.24 -10.19
CA GLY A 67 -1.15 1.74 -11.31
C GLY A 67 -1.16 0.72 -12.44
N TRP A 68 -2.27 0.66 -13.18
CA TRP A 68 -2.41 -0.22 -14.33
C TRP A 68 -2.83 0.59 -15.55
N LEU A 69 -2.22 0.28 -16.70
CA LEU A 69 -2.61 0.84 -17.99
C LEU A 69 -2.94 -0.34 -18.90
N GLY A 70 -4.23 -0.53 -19.17
CA GLY A 70 -4.72 -1.45 -20.19
C GLY A 70 -5.27 -0.67 -21.40
N GLY A 71 -5.25 -1.30 -22.57
CA GLY A 71 -5.86 -0.71 -23.77
C GLY A 71 -7.39 -0.58 -23.66
N PRO A 72 -8.11 -0.36 -24.77
CA PRO A 72 -9.57 -0.28 -24.75
C PRO A 72 -10.25 -1.62 -24.42
N ASP A 73 -9.52 -2.74 -24.49
CA ASP A 73 -10.04 -4.06 -24.17
C ASP A 73 -10.08 -4.28 -22.65
N PRO A 74 -11.26 -4.50 -22.04
CA PRO A 74 -11.36 -4.77 -20.61
C PRO A 74 -10.63 -6.05 -20.16
N ASP A 75 -10.39 -7.01 -21.05
CA ASP A 75 -9.57 -8.20 -20.75
C ASP A 75 -8.11 -7.81 -20.40
N SER A 76 -7.69 -6.59 -20.73
CA SER A 76 -6.36 -6.08 -20.32
C SER A 76 -6.28 -5.71 -18.83
N TYR A 77 -7.37 -5.82 -18.06
CA TYR A 77 -7.49 -5.42 -16.66
C TYR A 77 -7.90 -6.58 -15.73
N VAL A 78 -7.64 -7.82 -16.15
CA VAL A 78 -8.02 -9.05 -15.43
C VAL A 78 -6.87 -9.64 -14.61
#